data_AF-A0A1Y6H531-F1
#
_entry.id   AF-A0A1Y6H531-F1
#
_cell.length_a   1.000
_cell.length_b   1.000
_cell.length_c   1.000
_cell.angle_alpha   90.00
_cell.angle_beta   90.00
_cell.angle_gamma   90.00
#
_symmetry.space_group_name_H-M   'P 1'
#
loop_
_entity.id
_entity.type
_entity.pdbx_description
1 polymer ?
#
loop_
_entity_poly.entity_id
_entity_poly.type
_entity_poly.pdbx_seq_one_letter_code
_entity_poly.pdbx_strand_id
1 'polypeptide(L)' 'MGETIYVIDPARCTECVGHFDEAQCVVVCPVECIDPDPAIPETHDQLLAKLMQLQRDHPELYEQEPPAA' A
#
# COMPACT_ATOMS: atom_id res chain seq x y z
N MET A 1 -5.36 -16.25 17.43
CA MET A 1 -5.22 -16.11 15.97
C MET A 1 -6.60 -16.27 15.37
N GLY A 2 -7.18 -15.24 14.75
CA GLY A 2 -8.48 -15.36 14.10
C GLY A 2 -8.42 -16.43 13.01
N GLU A 3 -9.54 -17.09 12.71
CA GLU A 3 -9.58 -18.21 11.74
C GLU A 3 -9.20 -17.81 10.30
N THR A 4 -9.10 -16.50 10.02
CA THR A 4 -8.75 -15.92 8.72
C THR A 4 -7.75 -14.78 8.87
N ILE A 5 -6.71 -14.79 8.02
CA ILE A 5 -5.75 -13.70 7.84
C ILE A 5 -6.06 -12.95 6.54
N TYR A 6 -5.81 -11.64 6.52
CA TYR A 6 -5.79 -10.87 5.28
C TYR A 6 -4.40 -10.98 4.65
N VAL A 7 -4.35 -10.94 3.32
CA VAL A 7 -3.10 -11.03 2.55
C VAL A 7 -2.91 -9.74 1.78
N ILE A 8 -1.73 -9.13 1.93
CA ILE A 8 -1.29 -7.97 1.15
C ILE A 8 -0.66 -8.48 -0.14
N ASP A 9 -1.08 -7.93 -1.28
CA ASP A 9 -0.42 -8.18 -2.56
C ASP A 9 0.84 -7.30 -2.68
N PRO A 10 2.06 -7.88 -2.66
CA PRO A 10 3.29 -7.10 -2.71
C PRO A 10 3.48 -6.36 -4.03
N ALA A 11 2.85 -6.81 -5.12
CA ALA A 11 2.89 -6.10 -6.40
C ALA A 11 2.16 -4.74 -6.34
N ARG A 12 1.27 -4.56 -5.35
CA ARG A 12 0.47 -3.35 -5.16
C ARG A 12 0.83 -2.56 -3.90
N CYS A 13 1.60 -3.15 -2.98
CA CYS A 13 2.05 -2.47 -1.77
C CYS A 13 3.16 -1.46 -2.10
N THR A 14 2.90 -0.17 -1.89
CA THR A 14 3.90 0.91 -1.99
C THR A 14 4.39 1.37 -0.61
N GLU A 15 4.08 0.62 0.46
CA GLU A 15 4.27 1.05 1.86
C GLU A 15 3.67 2.44 2.14
N CYS A 16 2.61 2.78 1.41
CA CYS A 16 1.97 4.11 1.36
C CYS A 16 2.84 5.27 0.85
N VAL A 17 4.08 5.03 0.42
CA VAL A 17 4.95 6.04 -0.20
C VAL A 17 4.23 6.69 -1.39
N GLY A 18 4.28 8.02 -1.43
CA GLY A 18 3.61 8.86 -2.41
C GLY A 18 2.14 9.21 -2.09
N HIS A 19 1.58 8.66 -1.01
CA HIS A 19 0.24 9.02 -0.51
C HIS A 19 0.25 9.53 0.93
N PHE A 20 0.99 8.86 1.81
CA PHE A 20 1.08 9.18 3.24
C PHE A 20 2.51 9.00 3.74
N ASP A 21 2.83 9.66 4.87
CA ASP A 21 4.15 9.54 5.51
C ASP A 21 4.32 8.21 6.26
N GLU A 22 3.22 7.56 6.63
CA GLU A 22 3.20 6.29 7.37
C GLU A 22 2.26 5.27 6.70
N ALA A 23 2.58 3.98 6.84
CA ALA A 23 1.77 2.89 6.30
C ALA A 23 0.41 2.80 7.02
N GLN A 24 -0.67 3.16 6.32
CA GLN A 24 -1.99 3.28 6.93
C GLN A 24 -2.54 1.94 7.44
N CYS A 25 -2.23 0.83 6.76
CA CYS A 25 -2.62 -0.49 7.25
C CYS A 25 -1.99 -0.86 8.60
N VAL A 26 -0.74 -0.43 8.84
CA VAL A 26 -0.03 -0.63 10.11
C VAL A 26 -0.69 0.21 11.21
N VAL A 27 -0.94 1.50 10.94
CA VAL A 27 -1.55 2.45 11.91
C VAL A 27 -2.91 1.97 12.41
N VAL A 28 -3.73 1.36 11.54
CA VAL A 28 -5.08 0.91 11.93
C VAL A 28 -5.11 -0.53 12.46
N CYS A 29 -4.04 -1.31 12.33
CA CYS A 29 -4.04 -2.72 12.69
C CYS A 29 -4.19 -2.88 14.21
N PRO A 30 -5.30 -3.46 14.71
CA PRO A 30 -5.55 -3.53 16.16
C PRO A 30 -4.66 -4.52 16.91
N VAL A 31 -3.87 -5.31 16.18
CA VAL A 31 -3.01 -6.38 16.71
C VAL A 31 -1.57 -6.27 16.21
N GLU A 32 -1.20 -5.16 15.57
CA GLU A 32 0.17 -4.85 15.15
C GLU A 32 0.88 -6.01 14.41
N CYS A 33 0.19 -6.62 13.43
CA CYS A 33 0.66 -7.83 12.74
C CYS A 33 1.10 -7.61 11.28
N ILE A 34 1.48 -6.39 10.92
CA ILE A 34 1.88 -6.01 9.57
C ILE A 34 3.30 -5.44 9.64
N ASP A 35 4.28 -6.25 9.27
CA ASP A 35 5.70 -5.89 9.22
C ASP A 35 6.19 -5.84 7.76
N PRO A 36 7.27 -5.09 7.46
CA PRO A 36 7.92 -5.13 6.15
C PRO A 36 8.36 -6.55 5.78
N ASP A 37 8.09 -6.97 4.54
CA ASP A 37 8.42 -8.31 4.08
C ASP A 37 9.95 -8.43 3.82
N PRO A 38 10.69 -9.24 4.61
CA PRO A 38 12.14 -9.36 4.45
C PRO A 38 12.55 -10.04 3.13
N ALA A 39 11.62 -10.72 2.44
CA ALA A 39 11.88 -11.32 1.14
C ALA A 39 11.77 -10.30 -0.01
N ILE A 40 11.14 -9.14 0.23
CA ILE A 40 10.89 -8.09 -0.76
C ILE A 40 11.33 -6.73 -0.19
N PRO A 41 12.64 -6.53 0.06
CA PRO A 41 13.12 -5.25 0.52
C PRO A 41 13.08 -4.23 -0.63
N GLU A 42 12.43 -3.09 -0.40
CA GLU A 42 12.31 -2.02 -1.38
C GLU A 42 12.81 -0.69 -0.80
N THR A 43 13.45 0.12 -1.65
CA THR A 43 13.83 1.49 -1.31
C THR A 43 12.68 2.44 -1.59
N HIS A 44 12.73 3.63 -0.99
CA HIS A 44 11.76 4.70 -1.26
C HIS A 44 11.56 4.98 -2.76
N ASP A 45 12.66 5.04 -3.53
CA ASP A 45 12.60 5.28 -4.97
C ASP A 45 11.95 4.12 -5.74
N GLN A 46 12.17 2.88 -5.30
CA GLN A 46 11.51 1.70 -5.87
C GLN A 46 10.00 1.71 -5.60
N LEU A 47 9.59 2.07 -4.38
CA LEU A 47 8.19 2.19 -4.01
C LEU A 47 7.48 3.30 -4.79
N LEU A 48 8.15 4.44 -5.02
CA LEU A 48 7.62 5.52 -5.84
C LEU A 48 7.52 5.11 -7.32
N ALA A 49 8.50 4.39 -7.85
CA ALA A 49 8.43 3.85 -9.21
C ALA A 49 7.27 2.84 -9.36
N LYS A 50 7.04 1.99 -8.35
CA LYS A 50 5.90 1.07 -8.30
C LYS A 50 4.58 1.83 -8.32
N LEU A 51 4.45 2.91 -7.55
CA LEU A 51 3.26 3.78 -7.59
C LEU A 51 2.99 4.31 -8.99
N MET A 52 3.99 4.88 -9.66
CA MET A 52 3.83 5.40 -11.03
C MET A 52 3.39 4.31 -12.02
N GLN A 53 3.90 3.09 -11.85
CA GLN A 53 3.49 1.94 -12.64
C GLN A 53 2.03 1.55 -12.36
N LEU A 54 1.62 1.49 -11.09
CA LEU A 54 0.25 1.19 -10.70
C LEU A 54 -0.74 2.23 -11.22
N GLN A 55 -0.41 3.51 -11.17
CA GLN A 55 -1.25 4.58 -11.73
C GLN A 55 -1.43 4.45 -13.25
N ARG A 56 -0.40 3.97 -13.95
CA ARG A 56 -0.47 3.72 -15.40
C ARG A 56 -1.30 2.48 -15.72
N ASP A 57 -1.09 1.40 -14.97
CA ASP A 57 -1.68 0.09 -15.26
C ASP A 57 -3.12 -0.03 -14.74
N HIS A 58 -3.46 0.73 -13.69
CA HIS A 58 -4.74 0.72 -12.99
C HIS A 58 -5.34 2.13 -12.80
N PRO A 59 -5.60 2.89 -13.87
CA PRO A 59 -6.17 4.23 -13.77
C PRO A 59 -7.51 4.26 -13.01
N GLU A 60 -8.29 3.16 -13.06
CA GLU A 60 -9.57 3.01 -12.37
C GLU A 60 -9.47 3.10 -10.84
N LEU A 61 -8.30 2.83 -10.25
CA LEU A 61 -8.07 2.93 -8.81
C LEU A 61 -7.80 4.37 -8.35
N TYR A 62 -7.47 5.26 -9.27
CA TYR A 62 -7.07 6.64 -8.99
C TYR A 62 -8.07 7.68 -9.55
N GLU A 63 -8.98 7.26 -10.42
CA GLU A 63 -10.04 8.09 -10.97
C GLU A 63 -11.40 7.76 -10.33
N GLN A 64 -11.62 8.06 -9.05
CA GLN A 64 -12.98 8.07 -8.48
C GLN A 64 -13.21 9.26 -7.51
N GLU A 65 -14.02 10.20 -8.01
CA GLU A 65 -14.70 11.39 -7.47
C GLU A 65 -13.88 12.59 -6.92
N PRO A 66 -14.13 13.82 -7.42
CA PRO A 66 -13.71 15.04 -6.73
C PRO A 66 -14.39 15.08 -5.35
N PRO A 67 -13.75 15.63 -4.30
CA PRO A 67 -14.44 15.81 -3.03
C PRO A 67 -15.73 16.58 -3.28
N ALA A 68 -16.86 16.00 -2.84
CA ALA A 68 -18.13 16.71 -2.79
C ALA A 68 -17.90 18.07 -2.10
N ALA A 69 -18.44 19.11 -2.72
CA ALA A 69 -18.32 20.51 -2.32
C ALA A 69 -18.64 20.79 -0.85
#